data_AF-A0A1E5QCJ4-F1
#
_entry.id   AF-A0A1E5QCJ4-F1
#
_cell.length_a   1.000
_cell.length_b   1.000
_cell.length_c   1.000
_cell.angle_alpha   90.00
_cell.angle_beta   90.00
_cell.angle_gamma   90.00
#
_symmetry.space_group_name_H-M   'P 1'
#
loop_
_entity.id
_entity.type
_entity.pdbx_description
1 polymer ?
#
loop_
_entity_poly.entity_id
_entity_poly.type
_entity_poly.pdbx_seq_one_letter_code
_entity_poly.pdbx_strand_id
1 'polypeptide(L)'
;MRTPEGRFLPFLELDPEELGLNKVGGVFLIWHGGVRPQWVYAGHGKDLASAFHQAGNNKDISYYDNNGGLFVAWALVKEPYRAGVVKYLDQSFKTLVENTTDFNDNTDPIPVLPPSAKKR
;
A
#
# COMPACT_ATOMS: atom_id res chain seq x y z
N MET A 1 -1.05 10.48 -1.87
CA MET A 1 -0.59 11.22 -3.07
C MET A 1 -1.61 10.96 -4.19
N ARG A 2 -1.92 11.95 -5.02
CA ARG A 2 -2.84 11.80 -6.18
C ARG A 2 -2.17 12.39 -7.40
N THR A 3 -2.61 12.01 -8.60
CA THR A 3 -2.28 12.78 -9.79
C THR A 3 -2.89 14.20 -9.67
N PRO A 4 -2.40 15.19 -10.44
CA PRO A 4 -2.99 16.53 -10.50
C PRO A 4 -4.49 16.52 -10.81
N GLU A 5 -5.01 15.51 -11.52
CA GLU A 5 -6.45 15.35 -11.80
C GLU A 5 -7.25 14.70 -10.64
N GLY A 6 -6.61 14.38 -9.52
CA GLY A 6 -7.24 13.77 -8.37
C GLY A 6 -7.50 12.26 -8.53
N ARG A 7 -6.87 11.61 -9.50
CA ARG A 7 -6.96 10.16 -9.72
C ARG A 7 -6.01 9.41 -8.79
N PHE A 8 -6.38 8.18 -8.48
CA PHE A 8 -5.51 7.23 -7.79
C PHE A 8 -4.45 6.70 -8.76
N LEU A 9 -3.26 6.39 -8.25
CA LEU A 9 -2.13 5.95 -9.07
C LEU A 9 -2.27 4.44 -9.34
N PRO A 10 -2.25 3.99 -10.61
CA PRO A 10 -2.30 2.58 -10.96
C PRO A 10 -1.04 1.90 -10.43
N PHE A 11 -1.18 0.81 -9.69
CA PHE A 11 -0.08 0.18 -8.98
C PHE A 11 0.88 -0.57 -9.91
N LEU A 12 0.35 -1.38 -10.84
CA LEU A 12 1.18 -2.24 -11.69
C LEU A 12 1.84 -1.49 -12.86
N GLU A 13 1.27 -0.35 -13.28
CA GLU A 13 1.79 0.46 -14.39
C GLU A 13 2.72 1.59 -13.92
N LEU A 14 2.79 1.81 -12.61
CA LEU A 14 3.61 2.85 -12.01
C LEU A 14 5.09 2.45 -12.06
N ASP A 15 5.93 3.41 -12.43
CA ASP A 15 7.38 3.34 -12.26
C ASP A 15 7.74 4.04 -10.93
N PRO A 16 8.07 3.28 -9.86
CA PRO A 16 8.40 3.88 -8.58
C PRO A 16 9.76 4.60 -8.59
N GLU A 17 10.67 4.23 -9.49
CA GLU A 17 11.96 4.89 -9.69
C GLU A 17 11.80 6.32 -10.23
N GLU A 18 10.96 6.51 -11.25
CA GLU A 18 10.64 7.83 -11.81
C GLU A 18 9.95 8.75 -10.78
N LEU A 19 9.22 8.16 -9.84
CA LEU A 19 8.61 8.87 -8.72
C LEU A 19 9.58 9.16 -7.57
N GLY A 20 10.86 8.79 -7.71
CA GLY A 20 11.90 9.04 -6.71
C GLY A 20 11.76 8.21 -5.44
N LEU A 21 11.14 7.02 -5.53
CA LEU A 21 10.92 6.13 -4.38
C LEU A 21 12.11 5.19 -4.08
N ASN A 22 13.16 5.28 -4.90
CA ASN A 22 14.45 4.64 -4.65
C ASN A 22 15.09 5.12 -3.34
N LYS A 23 15.52 4.19 -2.49
CA LYS A 23 16.14 4.45 -1.17
C LYS A 23 15.27 5.28 -0.23
N VAL A 24 13.97 5.35 -0.51
CA VAL A 24 12.99 6.05 0.31
C VAL A 24 12.19 5.04 1.09
N GLY A 25 12.25 5.15 2.42
CA GLY A 25 11.55 4.23 3.31
C GLY A 25 10.17 4.73 3.73
N GLY A 26 9.21 3.82 3.81
CA GLY A 26 7.84 4.16 4.16
C GLY A 26 6.90 2.97 4.19
N VAL A 27 5.61 3.27 4.22
CA VAL A 27 4.52 2.29 4.19
C VAL A 27 3.65 2.53 2.96
N PHE A 28 2.92 1.51 2.54
CA PHE A 28 2.00 1.60 1.42
C PHE A 28 0.76 0.73 1.64
N LEU A 29 -0.31 1.11 0.93
CA LEU A 29 -1.60 0.44 0.96
C LEU A 29 -2.11 0.30 -0.48
N ILE A 30 -2.52 -0.91 -0.84
CA ILE A 30 -3.02 -1.29 -2.15
C ILE A 30 -4.52 -1.61 -2.03
N TRP A 31 -5.31 -1.21 -3.03
CA TRP A 31 -6.72 -1.56 -3.16
C TRP A 31 -7.09 -1.72 -4.63
N HIS A 32 -8.24 -2.34 -4.92
CA HIS A 32 -8.80 -2.38 -6.27
C HIS A 32 -10.03 -1.47 -6.40
N GLY A 33 -10.26 -0.91 -7.59
CA GLY A 33 -11.25 0.15 -7.83
C GLY A 33 -12.61 -0.29 -8.41
N GLY A 34 -12.83 -1.58 -8.67
CA GLY A 34 -14.05 -2.11 -9.31
C GLY A 34 -15.36 -1.88 -8.55
N VAL A 35 -16.43 -2.58 -8.97
CA VAL A 35 -17.81 -2.36 -8.47
C VAL A 35 -17.93 -2.38 -6.94
N ARG A 36 -17.08 -3.17 -6.27
CA ARG A 36 -16.94 -3.20 -4.81
C ARG A 36 -15.46 -3.00 -4.47
N PRO A 37 -14.99 -1.76 -4.26
CA PRO A 37 -13.60 -1.51 -3.91
C PRO A 37 -13.24 -2.16 -2.57
N GLN A 38 -12.09 -2.82 -2.49
CA GLN A 38 -11.58 -3.44 -1.27
C GLN A 38 -10.07 -3.25 -1.13
N TRP A 39 -9.62 -3.19 0.13
CA TRP A 39 -8.21 -3.12 0.49
C TRP A 39 -7.56 -4.48 0.24
N VAL A 40 -6.49 -4.49 -0.55
CA VAL A 40 -5.84 -5.72 -0.99
C VAL A 40 -4.68 -6.05 -0.06
N TYR A 41 -3.75 -5.12 0.14
CA TYR A 41 -2.52 -5.39 0.87
C TYR A 41 -1.93 -4.11 1.49
N ALA A 42 -1.38 -4.23 2.69
CA ALA A 42 -0.59 -3.20 3.35
C ALA A 42 0.83 -3.71 3.54
N GLY A 43 1.84 -2.88 3.29
CA GLY A 43 3.24 -3.27 3.47
C GLY A 43 4.17 -2.10 3.75
N HIS A 44 5.44 -2.38 4.02
CA HIS A 44 6.47 -1.35 4.18
C HIS A 44 7.81 -1.74 3.55
N GLY A 45 8.71 -0.76 3.47
CA GLY A 45 10.06 -0.99 2.98
C GLY A 45 11.01 0.11 3.41
N LYS A 46 12.31 -0.22 3.45
CA LYS A 46 13.39 0.77 3.51
C LYS A 46 13.62 1.46 2.16
N ASP A 47 13.17 0.80 1.10
CA ASP A 47 13.21 1.25 -0.30
C ASP A 47 11.84 0.89 -0.88
N LEU A 48 11.00 1.91 -1.11
CA LEU A 48 9.63 1.74 -1.55
C LEU A 48 9.55 1.24 -3.00
N ALA A 49 10.52 1.60 -3.85
CA ALA A 49 10.58 1.06 -5.21
C ALA A 49 10.75 -0.46 -5.21
N SER A 50 11.74 -0.95 -4.45
CA SER A 50 11.97 -2.38 -4.26
C SER A 50 10.75 -3.09 -3.65
N ALA A 51 10.10 -2.47 -2.66
CA ALA A 51 8.91 -3.05 -2.02
C ALA A 51 7.71 -3.12 -2.99
N PHE A 52 7.54 -2.13 -3.85
CA PHE A 52 6.48 -2.13 -4.86
C PHE A 52 6.70 -3.22 -5.90
N HIS A 53 7.93 -3.39 -6.39
CA HIS A 53 8.26 -4.49 -7.30
C HIS A 53 8.00 -5.86 -6.67
N GLN A 54 8.35 -6.05 -5.39
CA GLN A 54 8.06 -7.30 -4.68
C GLN A 54 6.55 -7.56 -4.56
N ALA A 55 5.77 -6.54 -4.18
CA ALA A 55 4.32 -6.66 -4.07
C ALA A 55 3.65 -6.86 -5.45
N GLY A 56 4.13 -6.21 -6.51
CA GLY A 56 3.63 -6.37 -7.87
C GLY A 56 3.90 -7.76 -8.46
N ASN A 57 5.01 -8.40 -8.06
CA ASN A 57 5.34 -9.77 -8.44
C ASN A 57 4.64 -10.84 -7.60
N ASN A 58 3.95 -10.46 -6.51
CA ASN A 58 3.16 -11.39 -5.71
C ASN A 58 1.82 -11.68 -6.40
N LYS A 59 1.64 -12.93 -6.82
CA LYS A 59 0.43 -13.38 -7.54
C LYS A 59 -0.86 -13.22 -6.73
N ASP A 60 -0.81 -13.32 -5.41
CA ASP A 60 -1.99 -13.16 -4.56
C ASP A 60 -2.47 -11.71 -4.55
N ILE A 61 -1.54 -10.75 -4.67
CA ILE A 61 -1.85 -9.32 -4.80
C ILE A 61 -2.29 -9.03 -6.24
N SER A 62 -1.50 -9.42 -7.24
CA SER A 62 -1.74 -9.08 -8.65
C SER A 62 -3.02 -9.72 -9.20
N TYR A 63 -3.49 -10.83 -8.62
CA TYR A 63 -4.78 -11.46 -8.95
C TYR A 63 -5.94 -10.45 -8.93
N TYR A 64 -5.93 -9.50 -7.98
CA TYR A 64 -6.99 -8.51 -7.80
C TYR A 64 -7.00 -7.38 -8.83
N ASP A 65 -6.01 -7.31 -9.72
CA ASP A 65 -6.01 -6.33 -10.81
C ASP A 65 -7.19 -6.52 -11.77
N ASN A 66 -7.65 -7.77 -11.93
CA ASN A 66 -8.86 -8.11 -12.67
C ASN A 66 -10.14 -7.45 -12.11
N ASN A 67 -10.10 -6.94 -10.88
CA ASN A 67 -11.24 -6.30 -10.20
C ASN A 67 -11.26 -4.77 -10.38
N GLY A 68 -10.93 -4.30 -11.59
CA GLY A 68 -10.98 -2.88 -11.96
C GLY A 68 -9.69 -2.11 -11.67
N GLY A 69 -8.55 -2.79 -11.76
CA GLY A 69 -7.22 -2.22 -11.57
C GLY A 69 -6.80 -2.13 -10.11
N LEU A 70 -5.51 -2.35 -9.86
CA LEU A 70 -4.88 -2.06 -8.57
C LEU A 70 -4.39 -0.62 -8.49
N PHE A 71 -4.54 -0.04 -7.31
CA PHE A 71 -4.11 1.31 -6.99
C PHE A 71 -3.29 1.31 -5.72
N VAL A 72 -2.38 2.28 -5.59
CA VAL A 72 -1.51 2.40 -4.43
C VAL A 72 -1.45 3.83 -3.88
N ALA A 73 -1.28 3.93 -2.57
CA ALA A 73 -0.85 5.14 -1.89
C ALA A 73 0.25 4.78 -0.89
N TRP A 74 1.19 5.69 -0.68
CA TRP A 74 2.27 5.53 0.28
C TRP A 74 2.45 6.77 1.14
N ALA A 75 3.15 6.58 2.26
CA ALA A 75 3.59 7.65 3.14
C ALA A 75 5.00 7.34 3.67
N LEU A 76 5.80 8.39 3.84
CA LEU A 76 7.13 8.28 4.43
C LEU A 76 6.99 8.10 5.93
N VAL A 77 7.61 7.04 6.46
CA VAL A 77 7.52 6.67 7.87
C VAL A 77 8.91 6.28 8.34
N LYS A 78 9.32 6.78 9.52
CA LYS A 78 10.61 6.40 10.12
C LYS A 78 10.58 4.92 10.47
N GLU A 79 11.72 4.25 10.27
CA GLU A 79 11.87 2.80 10.41
C GLU A 79 11.22 2.20 11.68
N PRO A 80 11.38 2.78 12.88
CA PRO A 80 10.82 2.18 14.10
C PRO A 80 9.30 2.10 14.13
N TYR A 81 8.60 2.86 13.29
CA TYR A 81 7.13 2.94 13.29
C TYR A 81 6.47 2.16 12.16
N ARG A 82 7.22 1.70 11.16
CA ARG A 82 6.64 1.12 9.93
C ARG A 82 5.80 -0.12 10.22
N ALA A 83 6.35 -1.07 10.97
CA ALA A 83 5.65 -2.31 11.32
C ALA A 83 4.33 -2.05 12.07
N GLY A 84 4.33 -1.14 13.05
CA GLY A 84 3.13 -0.75 13.77
C GLY A 84 2.07 -0.11 12.89
N VAL A 85 2.48 0.73 11.93
CA VAL A 85 1.56 1.32 10.95
C VAL A 85 0.98 0.24 10.03
N VAL A 86 1.79 -0.68 9.51
CA VAL A 86 1.30 -1.78 8.66
C VAL A 86 0.30 -2.66 9.41
N LYS A 87 0.61 -3.04 10.66
CA LYS A 87 -0.32 -3.81 11.50
C LYS A 87 -1.66 -3.10 11.67
N TYR A 88 -1.63 -1.79 11.95
CA TYR A 88 -2.85 -1.00 12.08
C TYR A 88 -3.65 -0.99 10.77
N LEU A 89 -2.99 -0.78 9.62
CA LEU A 89 -3.64 -0.78 8.32
C LEU A 89 -4.28 -2.13 8.00
N ASP A 90 -3.50 -3.21 8.12
CA ASP A 90 -3.95 -4.58 7.85
C ASP A 90 -5.19 -4.96 8.67
N GLN A 91 -5.13 -4.73 9.99
CA GLN A 91 -6.22 -5.06 10.91
C GLN A 91 -7.45 -4.16 10.76
N SER A 92 -7.25 -2.85 10.58
CA SER A 92 -8.36 -1.89 10.51
C SER A 92 -9.10 -1.97 9.18
N PHE A 93 -8.37 -2.24 8.09
CA PHE A 93 -8.92 -2.26 6.74
C PHE A 93 -9.29 -3.67 6.25
N LYS A 94 -8.91 -4.72 6.99
CA LYS A 94 -9.19 -6.13 6.64
C LYS A 94 -8.76 -6.43 5.21
N THR A 95 -7.46 -6.23 4.97
CA THR A 95 -6.78 -6.55 3.72
C THR A 95 -7.09 -7.98 3.28
N LEU A 96 -7.25 -8.16 1.97
CA LEU A 96 -7.58 -9.46 1.38
C LEU A 96 -6.38 -10.42 1.35
N VAL A 97 -5.18 -9.86 1.24
CA VAL A 97 -3.91 -10.60 1.29
C VAL A 97 -3.26 -10.29 2.63
N GLU A 98 -3.05 -11.34 3.42
CA GLU A 98 -2.44 -11.23 4.74
C GLU A 98 -0.95 -10.89 4.63
N ASN A 99 -0.49 -9.94 5.45
CA ASN A 99 0.93 -9.65 5.59
C ASN A 99 1.53 -10.45 6.74
N THR A 100 2.22 -11.54 6.40
CA THR A 100 2.78 -12.50 7.38
C THR A 100 4.19 -12.17 7.84
N THR A 101 4.86 -11.18 7.23
CA THR A 101 6.29 -10.93 7.44
C THR A 101 6.62 -9.59 8.06
N ASP A 102 5.75 -8.58 7.90
CA ASP A 102 6.12 -7.19 8.22
C ASP A 102 5.91 -6.80 9.68
N PHE A 103 5.15 -7.59 10.44
CA PHE A 103 4.90 -7.39 11.86
C PHE A 103 4.61 -8.73 12.54
N ASN A 104 4.58 -8.73 13.87
CA ASN A 104 4.24 -9.89 14.68
C ASN A 104 3.26 -9.53 15.79
N ASP A 105 2.89 -10.52 16.61
CA ASP A 105 1.93 -10.34 17.71
C ASP A 105 2.38 -9.27 18.72
N ASN A 106 3.69 -9.15 18.94
CA ASN A 106 4.29 -8.17 19.87
C ASN A 106 4.42 -6.75 19.28
N THR A 107 4.05 -6.55 18.02
CA THR A 107 4.11 -5.23 17.39
C THR A 107 2.90 -4.40 17.82
N ASP A 108 3.12 -3.21 18.40
CA ASP A 108 2.02 -2.31 18.74
C ASP A 108 1.47 -1.61 17.49
N PRO A 109 0.15 -1.65 17.22
CA PRO A 109 -0.43 -0.95 16.08
C PRO A 109 -0.38 0.56 16.26
N ILE A 110 0.05 1.29 15.22
CA ILE A 110 0.16 2.75 15.22
C ILE A 110 -0.92 3.34 14.30
N PRO A 111 -1.94 4.04 14.85
CA PRO A 111 -3.03 4.58 14.07
C PRO A 111 -2.60 5.61 13.03
N VAL A 112 -3.14 5.50 11.83
CA VAL A 112 -2.97 6.45 10.72
C VAL A 112 -4.28 6.68 9.99
N LEU A 113 -4.39 7.82 9.29
CA LEU A 113 -5.56 8.10 8.45
C LEU A 113 -5.42 7.38 7.10
N PRO A 114 -6.48 6.69 6.61
CA PRO A 114 -6.44 6.06 5.29
C PRO A 114 -6.41 7.10 4.16
N PRO A 115 -6.02 6.67 2.95
CA PRO A 115 -6.26 7.46 1.75
C PRO A 115 -7.76 7.75 1.61
N SER A 116 -8.15 9.02 1.70
CA SER A 116 -9.55 9.46 1.48
C SER A 116 -9.69 10.16 0.15
N ALA A 117 -10.80 9.93 -0.56
CA ALA A 117 -11.24 10.73 -1.71
C ALA A 117 -11.99 11.97 -1.21
N LYS A 118 -11.69 13.16 -1.75
CA LYS A 118 -12.53 14.34 -1.51
C LYS A 118 -13.80 14.11 -2.33
N LYS A 119 -14.98 14.08 -1.69
CA LYS A 119 -16.25 14.22 -2.40
C LYS A 119 -16.18 15.55 -3.15
N ARG A 120 -16.32 15.50 -4.48
CA ARG A 120 -16.64 16.68 -5.28
C ARG A 120 -18.03 17.19 -4.87
#